data_AF-A0A354PD46-F1
#
_entry.id   AF-A0A354PD46-F1
#
_cell.length_a   1.000
_cell.length_b   1.000
_cell.length_c   1.000
_cell.angle_alpha   90.00
_cell.angle_beta   90.00
_cell.angle_gamma   90.00
#
_symmetry.space_group_name_H-M   'P 1'
#
loop_
_entity.id
_entity.type
_entity.pdbx_description
1 polymer ?
#
loop_
_entity_poly.entity_id
_entity_poly.type
_entity_poly.pdbx_seq_one_letter_code
_entity_poly.pdbx_strand_id
1 'polypeptide(L)'
;MTCISSEAKLELMTRLRREGRWEAATEFREQRRLQARRDGLSKDAAKETAWAQMAEHFQAMSEEELAIEPAIRWFVMGGFPHQSIVAIEDRESVDVSYANVWQGVCAAIALLHARRQNGSIVSFQITEMMIQLVNDAPDNIQLRLVFARVLSSPHAFLRRYAVSRLSDLLRTNDQMHPDDHAELSLLVATIQQMTPENVDEVLAKALA
;
A
#
# COMPACT_ATOMS: atom_id res chain seq x y z
N MET A 1 23.99 7.86 -29.78
CA MET A 1 24.15 7.74 -28.33
C MET A 1 23.46 8.95 -27.70
N THR A 2 22.23 8.78 -27.23
CA THR A 2 21.40 9.86 -26.69
C THR A 2 21.78 10.07 -25.23
N CYS A 3 22.47 11.17 -24.92
CA CYS A 3 22.72 11.56 -23.53
C CYS A 3 21.44 12.09 -22.90
N ILE A 4 21.06 11.57 -21.74
CA ILE A 4 19.94 12.11 -20.96
C ILE A 4 20.46 13.32 -20.16
N SER A 5 19.78 14.45 -20.27
CA SER A 5 20.10 15.67 -19.52
C SER A 5 19.98 15.45 -18.01
N SER A 6 20.66 16.28 -17.21
CA SER A 6 20.52 16.25 -15.74
C SER A 6 19.08 16.51 -15.30
N GLU A 7 18.37 17.39 -15.99
CA GLU A 7 16.95 17.70 -15.73
C GLU A 7 16.07 16.48 -15.98
N ALA A 8 16.24 15.80 -17.12
CA ALA A 8 15.47 14.58 -17.43
C ALA A 8 15.78 13.43 -16.46
N LYS A 9 17.01 13.34 -15.92
CA LYS A 9 17.35 12.38 -14.85
C LYS A 9 16.59 12.69 -13.55
N LEU A 10 16.55 13.96 -13.15
CA LEU A 10 15.83 14.39 -11.93
C LEU A 10 14.33 14.15 -12.06
N GLU A 11 13.75 14.46 -13.21
CA GLU A 11 12.34 14.21 -13.50
C GLU A 11 12.03 12.72 -13.45
N LEU A 12 12.86 11.88 -14.10
CA LEU A 12 12.76 10.42 -14.05
C LEU A 12 12.83 9.89 -12.61
N MET A 13 13.77 10.37 -11.80
CA MET A 13 13.91 9.97 -10.40
C MET A 13 12.66 10.34 -9.59
N THR A 14 12.16 11.56 -9.76
CA THR A 14 10.99 12.07 -9.05
C THR A 14 9.75 11.26 -9.43
N ARG A 15 9.56 11.02 -10.72
CA ARG A 15 8.47 10.19 -11.26
C ARG A 15 8.53 8.77 -10.69
N LEU A 16 9.68 8.11 -10.74
CA LEU A 16 9.82 6.73 -10.28
C LEU A 16 9.64 6.56 -8.77
N ARG A 17 10.00 7.59 -7.98
CA ARG A 17 9.69 7.62 -6.54
C ARG A 17 8.19 7.74 -6.29
N ARG A 18 7.51 8.63 -7.03
CA ARG A 18 6.05 8.77 -6.97
C ARG A 18 5.33 7.49 -7.39
N GLU A 19 5.84 6.80 -8.41
CA GLU A 19 5.35 5.51 -8.90
C GLU A 19 5.72 4.32 -8.01
N GLY A 20 6.45 4.50 -6.90
CA GLY A 20 6.90 3.39 -6.03
C GLY A 20 7.91 2.44 -6.67
N ARG A 21 8.42 2.73 -7.88
CA ARG A 21 9.31 1.86 -8.67
C ARG A 21 10.79 2.20 -8.51
N TRP A 22 11.13 3.13 -7.61
CA TRP A 22 12.49 3.66 -7.48
C TRP A 22 13.54 2.60 -7.12
N GLU A 23 13.22 1.67 -6.22
CA GLU A 23 14.15 0.62 -5.78
C GLU A 23 14.48 -0.34 -6.92
N ALA A 24 13.44 -0.91 -7.55
CA ALA A 24 13.58 -1.78 -8.71
C ALA A 24 14.32 -1.08 -9.86
N ALA A 25 14.03 0.19 -10.10
CA ALA A 25 14.69 0.95 -11.15
C ALA A 25 16.16 1.23 -10.83
N THR A 26 16.50 1.46 -9.54
CA THR A 26 17.89 1.64 -9.10
C THR A 26 18.70 0.36 -9.27
N GLU A 27 18.13 -0.78 -8.90
CA GLU A 27 18.75 -2.09 -9.07
C GLU A 27 18.97 -2.40 -10.57
N PHE A 28 17.94 -2.21 -11.39
CA PHE A 28 18.03 -2.38 -12.85
C PHE A 28 19.14 -1.50 -13.45
N ARG A 29 19.19 -0.22 -13.07
CA ARG A 29 20.22 0.71 -13.55
C ARG A 29 21.62 0.24 -13.18
N GLU A 30 21.81 -0.27 -11.97
CA GLU A 30 23.11 -0.78 -11.53
C GLU A 30 23.51 -2.03 -12.32
N GLN A 31 22.59 -2.97 -12.52
CA GLN A 31 22.82 -4.16 -13.35
C GLN A 31 23.23 -3.77 -14.78
N ARG A 32 22.51 -2.83 -15.40
CA ARG A 32 22.82 -2.34 -16.76
C ARG A 32 24.16 -1.61 -16.83
N ARG A 33 24.50 -0.82 -15.80
CA ARG A 33 25.80 -0.15 -15.70
C ARG A 33 26.94 -1.17 -15.63
N LEU A 34 26.80 -2.21 -14.82
CA LEU A 34 27.80 -3.27 -14.70
C LEU A 34 27.95 -4.06 -16.00
N GLN A 35 26.84 -4.35 -16.68
CA GLN A 35 26.87 -5.01 -17.98
C GLN A 35 27.62 -4.17 -19.03
N ALA A 36 27.26 -2.89 -19.16
CA ALA A 36 27.94 -1.97 -20.08
C ALA A 36 29.45 -1.87 -19.80
N ARG A 37 29.87 -1.93 -18.53
CA ARG A 37 31.29 -1.98 -18.15
C ARG A 37 31.98 -3.27 -18.60
N ARG A 38 31.30 -4.41 -18.49
CA ARG A 38 31.79 -5.71 -19.01
C ARG A 38 31.92 -5.69 -20.53
N ASP A 39 31.03 -4.96 -21.20
CA ASP A 39 31.03 -4.78 -22.65
C ASP A 39 32.08 -3.75 -23.14
N GLY A 40 32.94 -3.28 -22.25
CA GLY A 40 34.09 -2.42 -22.58
C GLY A 40 33.81 -0.91 -22.59
N LEU A 41 32.59 -0.47 -22.22
CA LEU A 41 32.29 0.96 -22.14
C LEU A 41 33.06 1.64 -20.99
N SER A 42 33.43 2.91 -21.21
CA SER A 42 34.01 3.74 -20.16
C SER A 42 33.03 3.92 -18.99
N LYS A 43 33.53 4.34 -17.83
CA LYS A 43 32.69 4.53 -16.64
C LYS A 43 31.53 5.48 -16.92
N ASP A 44 31.82 6.60 -17.58
CA ASP A 44 30.82 7.63 -17.88
C ASP A 44 29.86 7.16 -18.98
N ALA A 45 30.38 6.52 -20.04
CA ALA A 45 29.55 5.95 -21.10
C ALA A 45 28.59 4.86 -20.58
N ALA A 46 29.06 3.99 -19.67
CA ALA A 46 28.23 2.96 -19.05
C ALA A 46 27.15 3.57 -18.14
N LYS A 47 27.47 4.64 -17.41
CA LYS A 47 26.50 5.37 -16.57
C LYS A 47 25.39 6.00 -17.42
N GLU A 48 25.76 6.69 -18.50
CA GLU A 48 24.78 7.31 -19.41
C GLU A 48 23.92 6.26 -20.11
N THR A 49 24.51 5.16 -20.56
CA THR A 49 23.79 4.05 -21.18
C THR A 49 22.79 3.42 -20.22
N ALA A 50 23.18 3.21 -18.94
CA ALA A 50 22.29 2.66 -17.94
C ALA A 50 21.10 3.58 -17.63
N TRP A 51 21.31 4.90 -17.61
CA TRP A 51 20.21 5.87 -17.47
C TRP A 51 19.26 5.83 -18.67
N ALA A 52 19.79 5.78 -19.89
CA ALA A 52 18.97 5.67 -21.10
C ALA A 52 18.08 4.42 -21.08
N GLN A 53 18.67 3.28 -20.75
CA GLN A 53 17.94 2.02 -20.65
C GLN A 53 16.92 2.01 -19.51
N MET A 54 17.21 2.66 -18.38
CA MET A 54 16.26 2.82 -17.28
C MET A 54 15.05 3.66 -17.70
N ALA A 55 15.26 4.76 -18.43
CA ALA A 55 14.17 5.60 -18.92
C ALA A 55 13.27 4.87 -19.93
N GLU A 56 13.86 4.03 -20.79
CA GLU A 56 13.15 3.22 -21.78
C GLU A 56 12.38 2.06 -21.12
N HIS A 57 13.01 1.37 -20.16
CA HIS A 57 12.42 0.23 -19.49
C HIS A 57 11.30 0.64 -18.53
N PHE A 58 11.49 1.71 -17.77
CA PHE A 58 10.49 2.24 -16.86
C PHE A 58 9.72 3.37 -17.53
N GLN A 59 8.80 3.03 -18.43
CA GLN A 59 7.88 4.01 -19.02
C GLN A 59 6.96 4.61 -17.95
N ALA A 60 6.43 5.80 -18.22
CA ALA A 60 5.48 6.46 -17.32
C ALA A 60 4.27 5.56 -17.16
N MET A 61 3.83 5.36 -15.93
CA MET A 61 2.56 4.70 -15.68
C MET A 61 1.43 5.59 -16.19
N SER A 62 0.38 4.98 -16.74
CA SER A 62 -0.85 5.70 -17.05
C SER A 62 -1.47 6.25 -15.76
N GLU A 63 -2.34 7.26 -15.87
CA GLU A 63 -3.08 7.77 -14.69
C GLU A 63 -3.90 6.65 -14.02
N GLU A 64 -4.43 5.72 -14.82
CA GLU A 64 -5.11 4.53 -14.33
C GLU A 64 -4.16 3.64 -13.53
N GLU A 65 -2.97 3.32 -14.06
CA GLU A 65 -1.97 2.51 -13.37
C GLU A 65 -1.47 3.17 -12.08
N LEU A 66 -1.29 4.50 -12.08
CA LEU A 66 -0.91 5.29 -10.90
C LEU A 66 -1.98 5.25 -9.80
N ALA A 67 -3.26 5.19 -10.17
CA ALA A 67 -4.36 5.05 -9.21
C ALA A 67 -4.50 3.59 -8.71
N ILE A 68 -4.18 2.62 -9.58
CA ILE A 68 -4.30 1.19 -9.31
C ILE A 68 -3.20 0.71 -8.37
N GLU A 69 -1.93 1.04 -8.61
CA GLU A 69 -0.79 0.41 -7.93
C GLU A 69 -0.80 0.63 -6.40
N PRO A 70 -0.98 1.86 -5.87
CA PRO A 70 -1.05 2.05 -4.43
C PRO A 70 -2.26 1.34 -3.86
N ALA A 71 -3.45 1.52 -4.43
CA ALA A 71 -4.69 0.97 -3.90
C ALA A 71 -4.71 -0.57 -3.88
N ILE A 72 -4.24 -1.21 -4.95
CA ILE A 72 -4.08 -2.66 -5.01
C ILE A 72 -2.95 -3.11 -4.08
N ARG A 73 -1.83 -2.42 -3.99
CA ARG A 73 -0.76 -2.76 -3.03
C ARG A 73 -1.26 -2.66 -1.59
N TRP A 74 -2.05 -1.64 -1.25
CA TRP A 74 -2.68 -1.50 0.05
C TRP A 74 -3.61 -2.67 0.38
N PHE A 75 -4.40 -3.09 -0.60
CA PHE A 75 -5.34 -4.19 -0.44
C PHE A 75 -4.69 -5.58 -0.43
N VAL A 76 -3.73 -5.82 -1.33
CA VAL A 76 -3.10 -7.14 -1.58
C VAL A 76 -1.93 -7.41 -0.67
N MET A 77 -1.02 -6.43 -0.55
CA MET A 77 0.22 -6.62 0.21
C MET A 77 0.04 -6.29 1.69
N GLY A 78 -1.13 -5.77 2.09
CA GLY A 78 -1.35 -5.27 3.45
C GLY A 78 -0.26 -4.27 3.86
N GLY A 79 0.15 -3.39 2.94
CA GLY A 79 1.40 -2.60 2.99
C GLY A 79 1.52 -1.55 4.09
N PHE A 80 0.78 -1.70 5.19
CA PHE A 80 0.91 -0.98 6.44
C PHE A 80 1.48 -2.00 7.45
N PRO A 81 2.54 -1.68 8.22
CA PRO A 81 3.45 -2.67 8.83
C PRO A 81 2.68 -3.75 9.60
N HIS A 82 2.69 -4.98 9.10
CA HIS A 82 1.93 -6.07 9.72
C HIS A 82 2.40 -7.46 9.25
N GLN A 83 3.68 -7.79 9.43
CA GLN A 83 4.10 -9.20 9.39
C GLN A 83 3.97 -9.89 10.76
N SER A 84 3.83 -9.14 11.86
CA SER A 84 3.90 -9.68 13.23
C SER A 84 2.54 -10.07 13.83
N ILE A 85 1.45 -9.36 13.51
CA ILE A 85 0.21 -9.43 14.30
C ILE A 85 -0.79 -10.50 13.78
N VAL A 86 -0.46 -11.24 12.71
CA VAL A 86 -1.35 -12.31 12.17
C VAL A 86 -1.36 -13.55 13.08
N ALA A 87 -0.42 -13.64 14.03
CA ALA A 87 -0.29 -14.76 14.96
C ALA A 87 -1.15 -14.62 16.24
N ILE A 88 -1.98 -13.59 16.39
CA ILE A 88 -2.95 -13.51 17.49
C ILE A 88 -4.17 -14.36 17.12
N GLU A 89 -4.00 -15.69 17.14
CA GLU A 89 -5.11 -16.63 17.13
C GLU A 89 -5.86 -16.54 18.46
N ASP A 90 -6.96 -15.79 18.47
CA ASP A 90 -7.93 -15.90 19.56
C ASP A 90 -8.84 -17.10 19.28
N ARG A 91 -8.62 -18.17 20.04
CA ARG A 91 -9.47 -19.35 20.06
C ARG A 91 -10.79 -18.99 20.77
N GLU A 92 -11.91 -19.19 20.08
CA GLU A 92 -13.27 -19.31 20.65
C GLU A 92 -14.06 -18.04 21.05
N SER A 93 -13.69 -16.82 20.65
CA SER A 93 -14.56 -15.65 20.87
C SER A 93 -15.48 -15.34 19.66
N VAL A 94 -16.74 -15.02 19.93
CA VAL A 94 -17.76 -14.57 18.94
C VAL A 94 -17.42 -13.18 18.37
N ASP A 95 -16.36 -12.54 18.88
CA ASP A 95 -15.91 -11.23 18.46
C ASP A 95 -15.22 -11.26 17.09
N VAL A 96 -15.27 -10.11 16.40
CA VAL A 96 -14.69 -9.97 15.08
C VAL A 96 -13.17 -10.09 15.22
N SER A 97 -12.60 -11.15 14.64
CA SER A 97 -11.15 -11.34 14.58
C SER A 97 -10.45 -10.07 14.12
N TYR A 98 -9.37 -9.73 14.81
CA TYR A 98 -8.51 -8.61 14.45
C TYR A 98 -8.06 -8.66 12.99
N ALA A 99 -7.77 -9.86 12.46
CA ALA A 99 -7.41 -10.05 11.06
C ALA A 99 -8.51 -9.58 10.10
N ASN A 100 -9.79 -9.82 10.43
CA ASN A 100 -10.90 -9.33 9.62
C ASN A 100 -11.03 -7.80 9.71
N VAL A 101 -10.89 -7.20 10.90
CA VAL A 101 -10.90 -5.74 11.07
C VAL A 101 -9.78 -5.10 10.25
N TRP A 102 -8.59 -5.70 10.30
CA TRP A 102 -7.42 -5.27 9.56
C TRP A 102 -7.63 -5.31 8.04
N GLN A 103 -8.13 -6.43 7.51
CA GLN A 103 -8.52 -6.53 6.10
C GLN A 103 -9.53 -5.45 5.71
N GLY A 104 -10.48 -5.14 6.59
CA GLY A 104 -11.40 -4.03 6.41
C GLY A 104 -10.72 -2.65 6.36
N VAL A 105 -9.70 -2.41 7.20
CA VAL A 105 -8.91 -1.17 7.19
C VAL A 105 -8.19 -1.01 5.86
N CYS A 106 -7.49 -2.04 5.40
CA CYS A 106 -6.82 -2.04 4.09
C CYS A 106 -7.80 -1.76 2.95
N ALA A 107 -8.94 -2.44 2.93
CA ALA A 107 -10.00 -2.24 1.94
C ALA A 107 -10.56 -0.80 1.96
N ALA A 108 -10.81 -0.26 3.14
CA ALA A 108 -11.36 1.08 3.27
C ALA A 108 -10.37 2.16 2.81
N ILE A 109 -9.08 2.03 3.16
CA ILE A 109 -8.03 2.94 2.71
C ILE A 109 -7.89 2.87 1.18
N ALA A 110 -7.84 1.66 0.61
CA ALA A 110 -7.75 1.46 -0.83
C ALA A 110 -8.93 2.12 -1.58
N LEU A 111 -10.16 1.94 -1.08
CA LEU A 111 -11.35 2.57 -1.67
C LEU A 111 -11.35 4.09 -1.54
N LEU A 112 -10.88 4.65 -0.41
CA LEU A 112 -10.77 6.11 -0.27
C LEU A 112 -9.74 6.69 -1.23
N HIS A 113 -8.60 6.02 -1.39
CA HIS A 113 -7.57 6.41 -2.35
C HIS A 113 -8.11 6.36 -3.80
N ALA A 114 -8.73 5.25 -4.19
CA ALA A 114 -9.33 5.08 -5.51
C ALA A 114 -10.38 6.17 -5.82
N ARG A 115 -11.25 6.49 -4.85
CA ARG A 115 -12.25 7.56 -5.00
C ARG A 115 -11.63 8.93 -5.18
N ARG A 116 -10.58 9.25 -4.43
CA ARG A 116 -9.87 10.53 -4.52
C ARG A 116 -9.25 10.74 -5.91
N GLN A 117 -8.74 9.68 -6.51
CA GLN A 117 -8.16 9.70 -7.86
C GLN A 117 -9.22 9.62 -8.98
N ASN A 118 -10.53 9.69 -8.65
CA ASN A 118 -11.64 9.44 -9.59
C ASN A 118 -11.54 8.09 -10.33
N GLY A 119 -10.83 7.11 -9.76
CA GLY A 119 -10.60 5.80 -10.34
C GLY A 119 -11.79 4.86 -10.13
N SER A 120 -12.84 4.99 -10.95
CA SER A 120 -14.01 4.10 -10.91
C SER A 120 -13.64 2.63 -11.17
N ILE A 121 -12.71 2.40 -12.12
CA ILE A 121 -12.17 1.08 -12.45
C ILE A 121 -11.46 0.47 -11.23
N VAL A 122 -10.63 1.25 -10.54
CA VAL A 122 -9.88 0.78 -9.35
C VAL A 122 -10.83 0.43 -8.21
N SER A 123 -11.84 1.27 -7.98
CA SER A 123 -12.86 1.02 -6.96
C SER A 123 -13.64 -0.27 -7.26
N PHE A 124 -13.94 -0.52 -8.54
CA PHE A 124 -14.58 -1.76 -8.98
C PHE A 124 -13.68 -2.97 -8.73
N GLN A 125 -12.41 -2.91 -9.14
CA GLN A 125 -11.44 -3.99 -8.90
C GLN A 125 -11.29 -4.33 -7.42
N ILE A 126 -11.12 -3.33 -6.54
CA ILE A 126 -11.06 -3.57 -5.08
C ILE A 126 -12.32 -4.27 -4.58
N THR A 127 -13.49 -3.85 -5.08
CA THR A 127 -14.77 -4.48 -4.72
C THR A 127 -14.84 -5.93 -5.17
N GLU A 128 -14.41 -6.24 -6.40
CA GLU A 128 -14.33 -7.63 -6.89
C GLU A 128 -13.40 -8.49 -6.04
N MET A 129 -12.24 -7.95 -5.65
CA MET A 129 -11.31 -8.69 -4.80
C MET A 129 -11.89 -8.95 -3.40
N MET A 130 -12.61 -7.99 -2.82
CA MET A 130 -13.35 -8.19 -1.56
C MET A 130 -14.41 -9.29 -1.68
N ILE A 131 -15.15 -9.32 -2.80
CA ILE A 131 -16.15 -10.36 -3.09
C ILE A 131 -15.46 -11.72 -3.21
N GLN A 132 -14.33 -11.81 -3.91
CA GLN A 132 -13.57 -13.05 -4.06
C GLN A 132 -13.11 -13.60 -2.70
N LEU A 133 -12.54 -12.77 -1.83
CA LEU A 133 -12.13 -13.17 -0.48
C LEU A 133 -13.31 -13.70 0.36
N VAL A 134 -14.49 -13.09 0.22
CA VAL A 134 -15.72 -13.55 0.88
C VAL A 134 -16.23 -14.88 0.33
N ASN A 135 -16.04 -15.12 -0.96
CA ASN A 135 -16.40 -16.38 -1.61
C ASN A 135 -15.43 -17.52 -1.26
N ASP A 136 -14.14 -17.20 -1.10
CA ASP A 136 -13.10 -18.17 -0.73
C ASP A 136 -13.18 -18.57 0.75
N ALA A 137 -13.80 -17.73 1.60
CA ALA A 137 -14.06 -18.00 3.01
C ALA A 137 -15.56 -17.96 3.34
N PRO A 138 -16.37 -18.91 2.82
CA PRO A 138 -17.82 -18.83 2.90
C PRO A 138 -18.37 -18.83 4.33
N ASP A 139 -17.68 -19.52 5.24
CA ASP A 139 -18.07 -19.63 6.65
C ASP A 139 -17.60 -18.44 7.51
N ASN A 140 -16.77 -17.53 6.95
CA ASN A 140 -16.29 -16.35 7.66
C ASN A 140 -17.32 -15.21 7.61
N ILE A 141 -18.39 -15.36 8.39
CA ILE A 141 -19.48 -14.37 8.51
C ILE A 141 -18.94 -13.00 8.96
N GLN A 142 -17.90 -12.98 9.80
CA GLN A 142 -17.33 -11.74 10.31
C GLN A 142 -16.66 -10.92 9.21
N LEU A 143 -15.91 -11.56 8.31
CA LEU A 143 -15.31 -10.90 7.15
C LEU A 143 -16.37 -10.27 6.25
N ARG A 144 -17.47 -11.00 6.00
CA ARG A 144 -18.63 -10.48 5.23
C ARG A 144 -19.20 -9.21 5.85
N LEU A 145 -19.40 -9.22 7.17
CA LEU A 145 -19.94 -8.06 7.89
C LEU A 145 -18.97 -6.87 7.88
N VAL A 146 -17.67 -7.12 8.00
CA VAL A 146 -16.64 -6.08 7.87
C VAL A 146 -16.67 -5.46 6.48
N PHE A 147 -16.63 -6.27 5.42
CA PHE A 147 -16.65 -5.78 4.04
C PHE A 147 -17.95 -5.08 3.67
N ALA A 148 -19.10 -5.55 4.16
CA ALA A 148 -20.37 -4.83 3.99
C ALA A 148 -20.32 -3.41 4.59
N ARG A 149 -19.72 -3.26 5.78
CA ARG A 149 -19.53 -1.92 6.40
C ARG A 149 -18.58 -1.05 5.59
N VAL A 150 -17.45 -1.61 5.15
CA VAL A 150 -16.48 -0.92 4.29
C VAL A 150 -17.15 -0.40 3.01
N LEU A 151 -17.88 -1.26 2.29
CA LEU A 151 -18.54 -0.88 1.03
C LEU A 151 -19.61 0.19 1.24
N SER A 152 -20.34 0.13 2.37
CA SER A 152 -21.35 1.14 2.70
C SER A 152 -20.75 2.53 2.94
N SER A 153 -19.63 2.61 3.65
CA SER A 153 -18.93 3.86 3.92
C SER A 153 -17.51 3.58 4.43
N PRO A 154 -16.48 3.63 3.55
CA PRO A 154 -15.10 3.37 3.92
C PRO A 154 -14.61 4.28 5.06
N HIS A 155 -14.95 5.57 4.98
CA HIS A 155 -14.57 6.54 6.00
C HIS A 155 -15.25 6.29 7.35
N ALA A 156 -16.56 5.99 7.36
CA ALA A 156 -17.25 5.71 8.62
C ALA A 156 -16.79 4.39 9.25
N PHE A 157 -16.47 3.39 8.42
CA PHE A 157 -15.84 2.15 8.88
C PHE A 157 -14.52 2.45 9.60
N LEU A 158 -13.61 3.20 8.98
CA LEU A 158 -12.33 3.56 9.58
C LEU A 158 -12.50 4.32 10.90
N ARG A 159 -13.23 5.44 10.87
CA ARG A 159 -13.35 6.37 12.02
C ARG A 159 -14.08 5.80 13.21
N ARG A 160 -15.09 4.95 12.98
CA ARG A 160 -15.98 4.47 14.06
C ARG A 160 -15.69 3.02 14.40
N TYR A 161 -15.76 2.15 13.40
CA TYR A 161 -15.71 0.72 13.64
C TYR A 161 -14.28 0.23 13.87
N ALA A 162 -13.37 0.54 12.95
CA ALA A 162 -11.98 0.10 13.06
C ALA A 162 -11.30 0.73 14.29
N VAL A 163 -11.35 2.06 14.43
CA VAL A 163 -10.77 2.75 15.60
C VAL A 163 -11.30 2.17 16.92
N SER A 164 -12.62 1.94 17.06
CA SER A 164 -13.17 1.34 18.28
C SER A 164 -12.57 -0.04 18.53
N ARG A 165 -12.61 -0.94 17.55
CA ARG A 165 -12.15 -2.32 17.72
C ARG A 165 -10.64 -2.43 17.98
N LEU A 166 -9.84 -1.62 17.29
CA LEU A 166 -8.39 -1.56 17.49
C LEU A 166 -8.04 -0.95 18.87
N SER A 167 -8.78 0.07 19.31
CA SER A 167 -8.60 0.65 20.65
C SER A 167 -9.04 -0.31 21.75
N ASP A 168 -10.07 -1.11 21.52
CA ASP A 168 -10.49 -2.16 22.44
C ASP A 168 -9.37 -3.18 22.61
N LEU A 169 -8.78 -3.65 21.51
CA LEU A 169 -7.67 -4.60 21.53
C LEU A 169 -6.45 -4.06 22.30
N LEU A 170 -6.08 -2.79 22.10
CA LEU A 170 -5.02 -2.13 22.87
C LEU A 170 -5.29 -2.14 24.38
N ARG A 171 -6.55 -2.04 24.79
CA ARG A 171 -6.94 -1.98 26.21
C ARG A 171 -7.08 -3.35 26.86
N THR A 172 -7.44 -4.38 26.10
CA THR A 172 -7.80 -5.69 26.66
C THR A 172 -6.70 -6.74 26.53
N ASN A 173 -5.71 -6.53 25.66
CA ASN A 173 -4.65 -7.50 25.43
C ASN A 173 -3.37 -7.16 26.21
N ASP A 174 -3.36 -7.48 27.50
CA ASP A 174 -2.21 -7.28 28.40
C ASP A 174 -0.97 -8.12 28.01
N GLN A 175 -1.13 -9.10 27.11
CA GLN A 175 -0.05 -9.98 26.64
C GLN A 175 0.55 -9.52 25.30
N MET A 176 0.08 -8.41 24.73
CA MET A 176 0.61 -7.87 23.49
C MET A 176 2.07 -7.45 23.67
N HIS A 177 2.93 -7.80 22.69
CA HIS A 177 4.31 -7.36 22.70
C HIS A 177 4.37 -5.82 22.66
N PRO A 178 5.30 -5.16 23.38
CA PRO A 178 5.38 -3.70 23.40
C PRO A 178 5.49 -3.06 22.00
N ASP A 179 6.22 -3.70 21.08
CA ASP A 179 6.36 -3.21 19.70
C ASP A 179 5.03 -3.29 18.94
N ASP A 180 4.31 -4.42 19.04
CA ASP A 180 2.98 -4.57 18.42
C ASP A 180 1.98 -3.56 19.00
N HIS A 181 2.06 -3.29 20.30
CA HIS A 181 1.23 -2.27 20.96
C HIS A 181 1.55 -0.86 20.45
N ALA A 182 2.83 -0.53 20.27
CA ALA A 182 3.27 0.75 19.72
C ALA A 182 2.80 0.92 18.27
N GLU A 183 2.96 -0.11 17.44
CA GLU A 183 2.50 -0.12 16.04
C GLU A 183 0.99 0.05 15.94
N LEU A 184 0.22 -0.71 16.74
CA LEU A 184 -1.24 -0.62 16.77
C LEU A 184 -1.71 0.74 17.29
N SER A 185 -1.03 1.31 18.29
CA SER A 185 -1.32 2.66 18.78
C SER A 185 -1.08 3.73 17.70
N LEU A 186 0.03 3.62 16.96
CA LEU A 186 0.33 4.51 15.84
C LEU A 186 -0.69 4.37 14.72
N LEU A 187 -1.12 3.14 14.41
CA LEU A 187 -2.18 2.88 13.43
C LEU A 187 -3.49 3.56 13.84
N VAL A 188 -3.92 3.39 15.09
CA VAL A 188 -5.15 4.02 15.60
C VAL A 188 -5.06 5.54 15.50
N ALA A 189 -3.95 6.14 15.93
CA ALA A 189 -3.73 7.58 15.82
C ALA A 189 -3.74 8.06 14.36
N THR A 190 -3.13 7.30 13.46
CA THR A 190 -3.12 7.57 12.01
C THR A 190 -4.54 7.54 11.44
N ILE A 191 -5.32 6.49 11.69
CA ILE A 191 -6.71 6.38 11.21
C ILE A 191 -7.58 7.51 11.77
N GLN A 192 -7.38 7.90 13.03
CA GLN A 192 -8.11 9.02 13.64
C GLN A 192 -7.79 10.38 12.99
N GLN A 193 -6.70 10.52 12.25
CA GLN A 193 -6.37 11.74 11.51
C GLN A 193 -6.88 11.70 10.06
N MET A 194 -7.21 10.52 9.52
CA MET A 194 -7.66 10.34 8.14
C MET A 194 -9.05 10.93 7.89
N THR A 195 -9.15 11.75 6.86
CA THR A 195 -10.37 12.22 6.22
C THR A 195 -10.32 11.84 4.74
N PRO A 196 -11.45 11.89 4.01
CA PRO A 196 -11.42 11.69 2.56
C PRO A 196 -10.45 12.65 1.84
N GLU A 197 -10.23 13.85 2.38
CA GLU A 197 -9.44 14.92 1.79
C GLU A 197 -7.94 14.86 2.13
N ASN A 198 -7.52 14.06 3.12
CA ASN A 198 -6.11 14.02 3.54
C ASN A 198 -5.52 12.59 3.59
N VAL A 199 -6.25 11.56 3.14
CA VAL A 199 -5.83 10.16 3.27
C VAL A 199 -4.41 9.92 2.75
N ASP A 200 -4.05 10.48 1.59
CA ASP A 200 -2.71 10.32 1.00
C ASP A 200 -1.61 11.00 1.84
N GLU A 201 -1.90 12.18 2.39
CA GLU A 201 -0.94 12.92 3.21
C GLU A 201 -0.69 12.21 4.54
N VAL A 202 -1.77 11.73 5.16
CA VAL A 202 -1.72 10.99 6.42
C VAL A 202 -0.97 9.66 6.24
N LEU A 203 -1.21 8.95 5.12
CA LEU A 203 -0.45 7.75 4.77
C LEU A 203 1.03 8.04 4.53
N ALA A 204 1.35 9.07 3.75
CA ALA A 204 2.74 9.43 3.46
C ALA A 204 3.52 9.77 4.74
N LYS A 205 2.87 10.41 5.73
CA LYS A 205 3.46 10.70 7.04
C LYS A 205 3.65 9.44 7.89
N ALA A 206 2.73 8.48 7.83
CA ALA A 206 2.82 7.25 8.62
C ALA A 206 3.88 6.27 8.10
N LEU A 207 4.28 6.38 6.83
CA LEU A 207 5.26 5.51 6.17
C LEU A 207 6.68 6.08 6.10
N ALA A 208 6.88 7.35 6.49
CA ALA A 208 8.16 8.05 6.41
C ALA A 208 9.02 7.82 7.66
#